data_AF-A0A7W7ZQY5-F1
#
_entry.id   AF-A0A7W7ZQY5-F1
#
_cell.length_a   1.000
_cell.length_b   1.000
_cell.length_c   1.000
_cell.angle_alpha   90.00
_cell.angle_beta   90.00
_cell.angle_gamma   90.00
#
_symmetry.space_group_name_H-M   'P 1'
#
loop_
_entity.id
_entity.type
_entity.pdbx_description
1 polymer ?
#
loop_
_entity_poly.entity_id
_entity_poly.type
_entity_poly.pdbx_seq_one_letter_code
_entity_poly.pdbx_strand_id
1 'polypeptide(L)'
;MPSFSDQFSYSLRYAQYLATGTEEQQRRWTQVYDIARLDATQRELISGFQRAMKILVHSGIWCGDCVEQCPLIQRIAEANPVKINLRFLERKMNTELKEELRINGGSRVPVVLFYSEDDM
;
A
#
# COMPACT_ATOMS: atom_id res chain seq x y z
N MET A 1 -10.74 -17.86 -7.98
CA MET A 1 -10.44 -16.47 -7.54
C MET A 1 -9.09 -16.08 -8.13
N PRO A 2 -8.86 -14.79 -8.44
CA PRO A 2 -7.57 -14.34 -8.97
C PRO A 2 -6.45 -14.68 -7.99
N SER A 3 -5.32 -15.16 -8.54
CA SER A 3 -4.07 -15.38 -7.81
C SER A 3 -3.48 -14.04 -7.33
N PHE A 4 -2.45 -14.10 -6.48
CA PHE A 4 -1.71 -12.89 -6.12
C PHE A 4 -1.16 -12.18 -7.36
N SER A 5 -0.55 -12.91 -8.30
CA SER A 5 0.00 -12.33 -9.53
C SER A 5 -1.07 -11.61 -10.34
N ASP A 6 -2.28 -12.18 -10.42
CA ASP A 6 -3.43 -11.52 -11.04
C ASP A 6 -3.76 -10.22 -10.29
N GLN A 7 -3.96 -10.29 -8.97
CA GLN A 7 -4.28 -9.13 -8.12
C GLN A 7 -3.25 -8.01 -8.28
N PHE A 8 -1.97 -8.37 -8.27
CA PHE A 8 -0.87 -7.44 -8.41
C PHE A 8 -0.85 -6.78 -9.79
N SER A 9 -1.16 -7.54 -10.86
CA SER A 9 -1.14 -7.01 -12.23
C SER A 9 -2.15 -5.89 -12.48
N TYR A 10 -3.35 -5.97 -11.89
CA TYR A 10 -4.41 -4.96 -12.07
C TYR A 10 -4.48 -3.94 -10.92
N SER A 11 -3.66 -4.09 -9.89
CA SER A 11 -3.54 -3.13 -8.79
C SER A 11 -2.85 -1.84 -9.23
N LEU A 12 -3.12 -0.74 -8.52
CA LEU A 12 -2.72 0.61 -8.93
C LEU A 12 -1.45 1.06 -8.21
N ARG A 13 -0.64 1.89 -8.89
CA ARG A 13 0.40 2.67 -8.19
C ARG A 13 -0.23 3.77 -7.34
N TYR A 14 0.48 4.25 -6.32
CA TYR A 14 -0.04 5.22 -5.36
C TYR A 14 -0.75 6.42 -5.99
N ALA A 15 -0.11 7.13 -6.94
CA ALA A 15 -0.72 8.29 -7.58
C ALA A 15 -2.00 7.95 -8.36
N GLN A 16 -2.03 6.79 -9.03
CA GLN A 16 -3.21 6.32 -9.76
C GLN A 16 -4.33 5.89 -8.81
N TYR A 17 -3.98 5.25 -7.71
CA TYR A 17 -4.92 4.85 -6.67
C TYR A 17 -5.56 6.06 -5.99
N LEU A 18 -4.74 7.04 -5.61
CA LEU A 18 -5.20 8.30 -5.02
C LEU A 18 -6.20 9.01 -5.93
N ALA A 19 -5.93 9.07 -7.22
CA ALA A 19 -6.80 9.70 -8.22
C ALA A 19 -8.18 9.05 -8.36
N THR A 20 -8.42 7.86 -7.79
CA THR A 20 -9.76 7.24 -7.76
C THR A 20 -10.67 7.83 -6.67
N GLY A 21 -10.11 8.54 -5.69
CA GLY A 21 -10.85 9.16 -4.60
C GLY A 21 -11.53 10.46 -5.00
N THR A 22 -12.48 10.92 -4.17
CA THR A 22 -13.01 12.29 -4.26
C THR A 22 -11.96 13.33 -3.91
N GLU A 23 -12.18 14.60 -4.25
CA GLU A 23 -11.25 15.69 -3.89
C GLU A 23 -10.90 15.72 -2.40
N GLU A 24 -11.89 15.51 -1.53
CA GLU A 24 -11.69 15.50 -0.08
C GLU A 24 -10.85 14.29 0.37
N GLN A 25 -11.08 13.11 -0.21
CA GLN A 25 -10.26 11.92 0.08
C GLN A 25 -8.82 12.13 -0.38
N GLN A 26 -8.64 12.67 -1.59
CA GLN A 26 -7.34 12.99 -2.13
C GLN A 26 -6.59 13.97 -1.22
N ARG A 27 -7.26 15.07 -0.83
CA ARG A 27 -6.72 16.08 0.08
C ARG A 27 -6.21 15.47 1.37
N ARG A 28 -7.00 14.62 2.03
CA ARG A 28 -6.62 14.00 3.31
C ARG A 28 -5.37 13.12 3.20
N TRP A 29 -5.29 12.30 2.15
CA TRP A 29 -4.11 11.47 1.88
C TRP A 29 -2.87 12.31 1.56
N THR A 30 -3.02 13.35 0.74
CA THR A 30 -1.95 14.28 0.39
C THR A 30 -1.40 15.00 1.62
N GLN A 31 -2.26 15.43 2.55
CA GLN A 31 -1.83 16.08 3.80
C GLN A 31 -0.86 15.22 4.62
N VAL A 32 -1.16 13.92 4.78
CA VAL A 32 -0.27 12.99 5.47
C VAL A 32 1.00 12.75 4.66
N TYR A 33 0.87 12.56 3.34
CA TYR A 33 2.01 12.35 2.45
C TYR A 33 3.03 13.51 2.52
N ASP A 34 2.54 14.76 2.53
CA ASP A 34 3.37 15.98 2.50
C ASP A 34 4.20 16.16 3.78
N ILE A 35 3.67 15.74 4.93
CA ILE A 35 4.38 15.79 6.22
C ILE A 35 5.23 14.54 6.47
N ALA A 36 4.89 13.42 5.85
CA ALA A 36 5.61 12.15 6.00
C ALA A 36 7.03 12.26 5.44
N ARG A 37 8.03 12.04 6.29
CA ARG A 37 9.44 12.06 5.90
C ARG A 37 10.18 10.95 6.63
N LEU A 38 11.02 10.25 5.87
CA LEU A 38 12.02 9.36 6.44
C LEU A 38 13.25 10.18 6.84
N ASP A 39 13.82 9.85 8.00
CA ASP A 39 15.11 10.36 8.42
C ASP A 39 16.27 9.73 7.61
N ALA A 40 17.49 10.21 7.84
CA ALA A 40 18.67 9.74 7.10
C ALA A 40 18.95 8.25 7.34
N THR A 41 18.85 7.78 8.59
CA THR A 41 19.10 6.40 8.98
C THR A 41 18.11 5.44 8.32
N GLN A 42 16.81 5.80 8.30
CA GLN A 42 15.75 5.03 7.66
C GLN A 42 15.95 4.97 6.14
N ARG A 43 16.29 6.09 5.49
CA ARG A 43 16.57 6.13 4.06
C ARG A 43 17.75 5.24 3.70
N GLU A 44 18.83 5.32 4.45
CA GLU A 44 20.02 4.50 4.23
C GLU A 44 19.70 3.01 4.36
N LEU A 45 19.01 2.62 5.43
CA LEU A 45 18.54 1.25 5.64
C LEU A 45 17.73 0.71 4.45
N ILE A 46 16.71 1.45 4.01
CA ILE A 46 15.80 1.00 2.94
C ILE A 46 16.53 0.98 1.58
N SER A 47 17.41 1.95 1.32
CA SER A 47 18.21 1.99 0.09
C SER A 47 19.16 0.79 -0.04
N GLY A 48 19.59 0.21 1.10
CA GLY A 48 20.46 -0.96 1.14
C GLY A 48 19.78 -2.29 0.79
N PHE A 49 18.45 -2.32 0.64
CA PHE A 49 17.75 -3.55 0.26
C PHE A 49 18.18 -4.01 -1.15
N GLN A 50 18.46 -5.31 -1.29
CA GLN A 50 19.00 -5.87 -2.54
C GLN A 50 18.01 -6.76 -3.30
N ARG A 51 17.04 -7.38 -2.61
CA ARG A 51 16.04 -8.25 -3.23
C ARG A 51 14.85 -7.46 -3.72
N ALA A 52 14.28 -7.88 -4.85
CA ALA A 52 13.04 -7.30 -5.33
C ALA A 52 11.89 -7.75 -4.41
N MET A 53 10.99 -6.81 -4.08
CA MET A 53 9.85 -7.05 -3.23
C MET A 53 8.60 -6.50 -3.90
N LYS A 54 7.58 -7.34 -4.02
CA LYS A 54 6.24 -6.93 -4.44
C LYS A 54 5.42 -6.68 -3.19
N ILE A 55 4.94 -5.45 -3.02
CA ILE A 55 4.12 -5.08 -1.86
C ILE A 55 2.73 -4.76 -2.36
N LEU A 56 1.73 -5.50 -1.87
CA LEU A 56 0.32 -5.25 -2.19
C LEU A 56 -0.40 -4.77 -0.94
N VAL A 57 -1.02 -3.60 -1.03
CA VAL A 57 -1.82 -3.03 0.05
C VAL A 57 -3.30 -3.17 -0.30
N HIS A 58 -4.02 -3.98 0.46
CA HIS A 58 -5.47 -3.89 0.49
C HIS A 58 -5.84 -2.66 1.30
N SER A 59 -6.38 -1.65 0.62
CA SER A 59 -6.67 -0.34 1.20
C SER A 59 -8.12 0.03 0.90
N GLY A 60 -8.65 0.98 1.66
CA GLY A 60 -9.87 1.69 1.28
C GLY A 60 -9.56 3.17 1.21
N ILE A 61 -9.76 3.80 0.05
CA ILE A 61 -9.51 5.25 -0.14
C ILE A 61 -10.33 6.12 0.84
N TRP A 62 -11.44 5.56 1.31
CA TRP A 62 -12.39 6.14 2.27
C TRP A 62 -11.99 5.94 3.75
N CYS A 63 -11.05 5.03 4.04
CA CYS A 63 -10.75 4.59 5.40
C CYS A 63 -9.74 5.52 6.10
N GLY A 64 -10.07 5.97 7.33
CA GLY A 64 -9.20 6.83 8.12
C GLY A 64 -7.83 6.21 8.42
N ASP A 65 -7.77 4.93 8.79
CA ASP A 65 -6.48 4.27 9.05
C ASP A 65 -5.61 4.16 7.78
N CYS A 66 -6.25 4.01 6.60
CA CYS A 66 -5.54 4.01 5.33
C CYS A 66 -4.97 5.39 5.00
N VAL A 67 -5.72 6.47 5.27
CA VAL A 67 -5.25 7.86 5.13
C VAL A 67 -3.97 8.08 5.93
N GLU A 68 -3.92 7.60 7.18
CA GLU A 68 -2.77 7.82 8.06
C GLU A 68 -1.56 6.95 7.71
N GLN A 69 -1.77 5.72 7.22
CA GLN A 69 -0.68 4.74 7.07
C GLN A 69 -0.18 4.57 5.62
N CYS A 70 -1.07 4.55 4.63
CA CYS A 70 -0.70 4.27 3.25
C CYS A 70 0.26 5.31 2.65
N PRO A 71 0.14 6.62 2.92
CA PRO A 71 1.15 7.60 2.52
C PRO A 71 2.53 7.35 3.13
N LEU A 72 2.61 6.83 4.36
CA LEU A 72 3.89 6.47 4.99
C LEU A 72 4.55 5.29 4.26
N ILE A 73 3.76 4.28 3.90
CA ILE A 73 4.22 3.12 3.12
C ILE A 73 4.73 3.57 1.75
N GLN A 74 4.06 4.54 1.11
CA GLN A 74 4.55 5.14 -0.14
C GLN A 74 5.92 5.80 0.06
N ARG A 75 6.14 6.58 1.14
CA ARG A 75 7.46 7.17 1.44
C ARG A 75 8.56 6.12 1.62
N ILE A 76 8.23 4.99 2.24
CA ILE A 76 9.14 3.85 2.39
C ILE A 76 9.50 3.28 1.00
N ALA A 77 8.51 3.04 0.13
CA ALA A 77 8.76 2.52 -1.20
C ALA A 77 9.61 3.48 -2.07
N GLU A 78 9.40 4.79 -1.94
CA GLU A 78 10.18 5.82 -2.63
C GLU A 78 11.66 5.87 -2.23
N ALA A 79 12.03 5.35 -1.08
CA ALA A 79 13.44 5.28 -0.68
C ALA A 79 14.22 4.21 -1.46
N ASN A 80 13.54 3.24 -2.08
CA ASN A 80 14.18 2.24 -2.95
C ASN A 80 13.22 1.76 -4.06
N PRO A 81 12.89 2.62 -5.04
CA PRO A 81 11.87 2.32 -6.06
C PRO A 81 12.32 1.25 -7.05
N VAL A 82 13.62 0.92 -7.09
CA VAL A 82 14.16 -0.16 -7.94
C VAL A 82 13.85 -1.53 -7.35
N LYS A 83 13.85 -1.65 -6.02
CA LYS A 83 13.64 -2.93 -5.32
C LYS A 83 12.24 -3.07 -4.74
N ILE A 84 11.57 -1.97 -4.43
CA ILE A 84 10.23 -1.99 -3.80
C ILE A 84 9.17 -1.64 -4.84
N ASN A 85 8.38 -2.64 -5.21
CA ASN A 85 7.27 -2.49 -6.14
C ASN A 85 5.96 -2.45 -5.35
N LEU A 86 5.55 -1.25 -4.94
CA LEU A 86 4.34 -1.01 -4.16
C LEU A 86 3.10 -0.84 -5.04
N ARG A 87 2.01 -1.51 -4.68
CA ARG A 87 0.70 -1.37 -5.32
C ARG A 87 -0.45 -1.36 -4.30
N PHE A 88 -1.57 -0.80 -4.73
CA PHE A 88 -2.78 -0.65 -3.94
C PHE A 88 -3.97 -1.30 -4.64
N LEU A 89 -4.76 -2.03 -3.85
CA LEU A 89 -6.00 -2.66 -4.27
C LEU A 89 -7.14 -2.15 -3.40
N GLU A 90 -8.13 -1.49 -4.03
CA GLU A 90 -9.29 -0.94 -3.33
C GLU A 90 -10.20 -2.05 -2.80
N ARG A 91 -10.52 -1.96 -1.51
CA ARG A 91 -11.60 -2.68 -0.86
C ARG A 91 -12.78 -1.74 -0.65
N LYS A 92 -13.86 -2.00 -1.38
CA LYS A 92 -15.13 -1.29 -1.20
C LYS A 92 -15.64 -1.50 0.23
N MET A 93 -16.25 -0.47 0.82
CA MET A 93 -16.71 -0.49 2.21
C MET A 93 -17.58 -1.70 2.58
N ASN A 94 -18.48 -2.11 1.68
CA ASN A 94 -19.43 -3.20 1.89
C ASN A 94 -18.91 -4.58 1.44
N THR A 95 -17.60 -4.71 1.16
CA THR A 95 -17.00 -5.97 0.72
C THR A 95 -16.06 -6.55 1.77
N GLU A 96 -16.22 -7.83 2.06
CA GLU A 96 -15.37 -8.55 3.00
C GLU A 96 -14.04 -8.94 2.36
N LEU A 97 -12.96 -8.83 3.14
CA LEU A 97 -11.70 -9.49 2.82
C LEU A 97 -11.86 -11.01 2.95
N LYS A 98 -11.05 -11.73 2.17
CA LYS A 98 -10.83 -13.17 2.35
C LYS A 98 -10.38 -13.44 3.78
N GLU A 99 -10.75 -14.62 4.29
CA GLU A 99 -10.47 -15.03 5.67
C GLU A 99 -8.98 -14.93 6.04
N GLU A 100 -8.10 -15.35 5.12
CA GLU A 100 -6.63 -15.28 5.26
C GLU A 100 -6.07 -13.86 5.46
N LEU A 101 -6.84 -12.82 5.06
CA LEU A 101 -6.46 -11.41 5.18
C LEU A 101 -7.13 -10.71 6.38
N ARG A 102 -7.97 -11.42 7.15
CA ARG A 102 -8.70 -10.83 8.28
C ARG A 102 -7.79 -10.70 9.48
N ILE A 103 -7.78 -9.52 10.09
CA ILE A 103 -7.02 -9.23 11.31
C ILE A 103 -7.95 -9.44 12.50
N ASN A 104 -7.62 -10.38 13.38
CA ASN A 104 -8.44 -10.80 14.52
C ASN A 104 -9.89 -11.13 14.10
N GLY A 105 -10.03 -11.85 12.98
CA GLY A 105 -11.33 -12.24 12.42
C GLY A 105 -12.12 -11.12 11.72
N GLY A 106 -11.63 -9.87 11.74
CA GLY A 106 -12.29 -8.73 11.11
C GLY A 106 -11.71 -8.39 9.73
N SER A 107 -12.58 -7.97 8.80
CA SER A 107 -12.19 -7.40 7.50
C SER A 107 -11.74 -5.94 7.65
N ARG A 108 -10.52 -5.76 8.14
CA ARG A 108 -9.90 -4.45 8.41
C ARG A 108 -8.95 -4.06 7.28
N VAL A 109 -8.78 -2.76 7.05
CA VAL A 109 -7.78 -2.19 6.14
C VAL A 109 -7.06 -1.04 6.85
N PRO A 110 -5.80 -0.74 6.53
CA PRO A 110 -4.99 -1.39 5.50
C PRO A 110 -4.48 -2.79 5.92
N VAL A 111 -4.33 -3.69 4.95
CA VAL A 111 -3.53 -4.92 5.08
C VAL A 111 -2.38 -4.83 4.10
N VAL A 112 -1.16 -5.01 4.58
CA VAL A 112 0.06 -4.90 3.78
C VAL A 112 0.67 -6.29 3.63
N LEU A 113 0.77 -6.75 2.40
CA LEU A 113 1.32 -8.04 2.06
C LEU A 113 2.67 -7.85 1.38
N PHE A 114 3.71 -8.47 1.92
CA PHE A 114 5.06 -8.46 1.39
C PHE A 114 5.33 -9.80 0.72
N TYR A 115 5.66 -9.76 -0.56
CA TYR A 115 5.99 -10.93 -1.35
C TYR A 115 7.43 -10.90 -1.80
N SER A 116 8.01 -12.11 -1.85
CA SER A 116 9.32 -12.33 -2.43
C SER A 116 9.30 -12.12 -3.96
N GLU A 117 10.48 -12.16 -4.58
CA GLU A 117 10.60 -12.00 -6.04
C GLU A 117 10.00 -13.18 -6.83
N ASP A 118 9.78 -14.33 -6.17
CA ASP A 118 9.30 -15.58 -6.76
C ASP A 118 7.76 -15.66 -6.88
N ASP A 119 7.03 -14.57 -6.60
CA ASP A 119 5.55 -14.53 -6.61
C ASP A 119 4.86 -15.53 -5.67
N MET A 120 5.62 -16.08 -4.72
CA MET A 120 5.14 -16.90 -3.60
C MET A 120 5.16 -16.12 -2.29
#